data_AF-A0A6H1Z6S7-F1
#
_entry.id   AF-A0A6H1Z6S7-F1
#
_cell.length_a   1.000
_cell.length_b   1.000
_cell.length_c   1.000
_cell.angle_alpha   90.00
_cell.angle_beta   90.00
_cell.angle_gamma   90.00
#
_symmetry.space_group_name_H-M   'P 1'
#
loop_
_entity.id
_entity.type
_entity.pdbx_description
1 polymer ?
#
loop_
_entity_poly.entity_id
_entity_poly.type
_entity_poly.pdbx_seq_one_letter_code
_entity_poly.pdbx_strand_id
1 'polypeptide(L)'
;MASRPTKQYIMDKLAELHTLYSARNITFDLDDQYYELLFRDRLGLPDEYKEDGVVLPTARDIVDAGTNHVSTVYARFLRPIRGTDKAAIEQAEMLRKFDTAMFYRTKIESDISPWRTAAKHGCLYGMWCFESLYNPNKIPDEPEQDKNGNELDSDYAERLDTYYGELYDALPISIRAVHPRNVYPDPNSEFMIVEETKTLGQAKSEWPNVKQQLAIEQITGGSHDATQVTYFDPQYRAIYVNGEPVLEAGDADGVLEHDYGFFPYVVGYSGLGNASKSAKPELRAVGLIRYLRNLLRSESFAYSVYNIIMKAHSWPITFVSGPGAASMANIKLKYGKIYEKPAGVTIEDYVKSAPPELVMQHMEYTSSILAASAAPRSVRGLPEAGVRSGTDRSLVIGEARLKYDSILEQMQLSTSKVMSNCTKIAERVVPQDFHMWAKAPDEEFDFKIDRSKIKHHYTTFVEFTPVSPEEEARRHADAENLVKTGILSSFTARRRYVSHIDPEAEEIRVEAEKLRNDPATRQVLAQIVTQELAMEVARLGKIKALQSGQPMPTQQAGQPSPAAISGQGGAQAMSAMTRQQMGAYQPNMPGSPEELQAMMAQMGKLGTGGRTKVPGVPGAPYGNVAQ
;
A
#
# COMPACT_ATOMS: atom_id res chain seq x y z
N MET A 1 -15.13 -0.95 -38.52
CA MET A 1 -14.25 0.12 -38.00
C MET A 1 -15.15 1.17 -37.40
N ALA A 2 -14.98 1.51 -36.13
CA ALA A 2 -15.74 2.60 -35.52
C ALA A 2 -15.42 3.89 -36.29
N SER A 3 -16.43 4.72 -36.54
CA SER A 3 -16.20 6.05 -37.09
C SER A 3 -15.35 6.85 -36.11
N ARG A 4 -14.35 7.55 -36.63
CA ARG A 4 -13.52 8.45 -35.84
C ARG A 4 -14.39 9.41 -34.99
N PRO A 5 -14.10 9.58 -33.69
CA PRO A 5 -14.88 10.48 -32.84
C PRO A 5 -14.62 11.94 -33.23
N THR A 6 -15.66 12.75 -33.23
CA THR A 6 -15.57 14.22 -33.42
C THR A 6 -15.63 14.92 -32.07
N LYS A 7 -15.20 16.19 -32.01
CA LYS A 7 -15.32 17.01 -30.78
C LYS A 7 -16.76 17.06 -30.27
N GLN A 8 -17.73 17.25 -31.16
CA GLN A 8 -19.15 17.28 -30.80
C GLN A 8 -19.60 15.96 -30.19
N TYR A 9 -19.22 14.83 -30.78
CA TYR A 9 -19.54 13.50 -30.25
C TYR A 9 -18.99 13.32 -28.82
N ILE A 10 -17.74 13.72 -28.57
CA ILE A 10 -17.11 13.59 -27.25
C ILE A 10 -17.86 14.43 -26.20
N MET A 11 -18.20 15.67 -26.53
CA MET A 11 -18.91 16.58 -25.61
C MET A 11 -20.36 16.13 -25.37
N ASP A 12 -21.04 15.62 -26.39
CA ASP A 12 -22.39 15.05 -26.23
C ASP A 12 -22.36 13.82 -25.31
N LYS A 13 -21.36 12.94 -25.48
CA LYS A 13 -21.16 11.79 -24.58
C LYS A 13 -20.81 12.21 -23.16
N LEU A 14 -20.00 13.25 -22.98
CA LEU A 14 -19.74 13.78 -21.65
C LEU A 14 -21.03 14.24 -20.95
N ALA A 15 -21.91 14.97 -21.65
CA ALA A 15 -23.19 15.42 -21.11
C ALA A 15 -24.13 14.25 -20.74
N GLU A 16 -24.19 13.20 -21.58
CA GLU A 16 -24.91 11.96 -21.27
C GLU A 16 -24.36 11.30 -20.00
N LEU A 17 -23.04 11.17 -19.89
CA LEU A 17 -22.37 10.54 -18.75
C LEU A 17 -22.53 11.35 -17.47
N HIS A 18 -22.53 12.70 -17.54
CA HIS A 18 -22.82 13.55 -16.39
C HIS A 18 -24.19 13.24 -15.80
N THR A 19 -25.19 13.04 -16.67
CA THR A 19 -26.54 12.67 -16.25
C THR A 19 -26.55 11.30 -15.59
N LEU A 20 -25.89 10.30 -16.22
CA LEU A 20 -25.83 8.93 -15.72
C LEU A 20 -25.11 8.80 -14.37
N TYR A 21 -24.00 9.53 -14.20
CA TYR A 21 -23.13 9.45 -13.02
C TYR A 21 -23.45 10.52 -11.96
N SER A 22 -24.44 11.38 -12.17
CA SER A 22 -24.85 12.45 -11.25
C SER A 22 -25.13 11.94 -9.82
N ALA A 23 -25.94 10.89 -9.70
CA ALA A 23 -26.28 10.28 -8.41
C ALA A 23 -25.03 9.72 -7.70
N ARG A 24 -24.10 9.11 -8.45
CA ARG A 24 -22.82 8.64 -7.92
C ARG A 24 -22.00 9.81 -7.39
N ASN A 25 -21.86 10.89 -8.15
CA ASN A 25 -21.06 12.04 -7.75
C ASN A 25 -21.64 12.70 -6.48
N ILE A 26 -22.97 12.84 -6.37
CA ILE A 26 -23.62 13.30 -5.13
C ILE A 26 -23.27 12.40 -3.95
N THR A 27 -23.26 11.07 -4.15
CA THR A 27 -22.87 10.16 -3.05
C THR A 27 -21.40 10.28 -2.67
N PHE A 28 -20.50 10.58 -3.61
CA PHE A 28 -19.08 10.83 -3.32
C PHE A 28 -18.89 12.13 -2.54
N ASP A 29 -19.54 13.22 -2.97
CA ASP A 29 -19.50 14.51 -2.26
C ASP A 29 -20.01 14.37 -0.81
N LEU A 30 -20.99 13.48 -0.59
CA LEU A 30 -21.44 13.13 0.75
C LEU A 30 -20.38 12.31 1.51
N ASP A 31 -19.74 11.31 0.89
CA ASP A 31 -18.66 10.55 1.54
C ASP A 31 -17.51 11.48 1.98
N ASP A 32 -17.16 12.47 1.16
CA ASP A 32 -16.14 13.48 1.47
C ASP A 32 -16.49 14.31 2.68
N GLN A 33 -17.73 14.78 2.77
CA GLN A 33 -18.19 15.53 3.94
C GLN A 33 -18.07 14.71 5.23
N TYR A 34 -18.31 13.40 5.19
CA TYR A 34 -18.14 12.53 6.36
C TYR A 34 -16.67 12.23 6.65
N TYR A 35 -15.84 12.01 5.63
CA TYR A 35 -14.41 11.72 5.80
C TYR A 35 -13.62 12.94 6.31
N GLU A 36 -13.90 14.13 5.75
CA GLU A 36 -13.30 15.41 6.16
C GLU A 36 -13.97 16.03 7.40
N LEU A 37 -14.90 15.30 8.03
CA LEU A 37 -15.59 15.71 9.26
C LEU A 37 -16.43 17.00 9.12
N LEU A 38 -16.80 17.37 7.89
CA LEU A 38 -17.57 18.56 7.51
C LEU A 38 -19.08 18.34 7.61
N PHE A 39 -19.55 17.70 8.69
CA PHE A 39 -20.98 17.44 8.92
C PHE A 39 -21.50 17.92 10.28
N ARG A 40 -20.76 18.84 10.92
CA ARG A 40 -21.14 19.48 12.19
C ARG A 40 -22.55 20.09 12.13
N ASP A 41 -22.85 20.83 11.07
CA ASP A 41 -24.15 21.49 10.89
C ASP A 41 -25.29 20.49 10.71
N ARG A 42 -24.97 19.26 10.31
CA ARG A 42 -25.94 18.18 10.15
C ARG A 42 -26.20 17.43 11.44
N LEU A 43 -25.54 17.72 12.56
CA LEU A 43 -25.80 17.01 13.81
C LEU A 43 -27.25 17.20 14.30
N GLY A 44 -27.91 18.31 13.92
CA GLY A 44 -29.28 18.60 14.36
C GLY A 44 -29.34 19.12 15.80
N LEU A 45 -28.27 19.78 16.25
CA LEU A 45 -28.24 20.45 17.54
C LEU A 45 -29.07 21.75 17.48
N PRO A 46 -29.70 22.16 18.60
CA PRO A 46 -30.34 23.48 18.69
C PRO A 46 -29.36 24.61 18.38
N ASP A 47 -29.85 25.72 17.83
CA ASP A 47 -29.02 26.85 17.40
C ASP A 47 -28.07 27.37 18.49
N GLU A 48 -28.55 27.36 19.74
CA GLU A 48 -27.81 27.75 20.95
C GLU A 48 -26.55 26.90 21.20
N TYR A 49 -26.55 25.65 20.72
CA TYR A 49 -25.50 24.65 20.99
C TYR A 49 -24.76 24.19 19.74
N LYS A 50 -24.99 24.82 18.57
CA LYS A 50 -24.29 24.48 17.33
C LYS A 50 -22.77 24.58 17.48
N GLU A 51 -22.31 25.60 18.20
CA GLU A 51 -20.88 25.82 18.47
C GLU A 51 -20.28 24.87 19.52
N ASP A 52 -21.09 24.05 20.19
CA ASP A 52 -20.62 22.99 21.08
C ASP A 52 -20.63 21.61 20.39
N GLY A 53 -21.14 21.52 19.17
CA GLY A 53 -21.15 20.29 18.39
C GLY A 53 -19.75 19.79 18.10
N VAL A 54 -19.50 18.53 18.43
CA VAL A 54 -18.24 17.82 18.21
C VAL A 54 -18.47 16.69 17.23
N VAL A 55 -17.66 16.66 16.17
CA VAL A 55 -17.64 15.58 15.19
C VAL A 55 -16.52 14.61 15.55
N LEU A 56 -16.85 13.34 15.70
CA LEU A 56 -15.85 12.30 16.03
C LEU A 56 -15.09 11.85 14.77
N PRO A 57 -13.79 11.53 14.88
CA PRO A 57 -12.96 11.12 13.74
C PRO A 57 -13.22 9.68 13.27
N THR A 58 -14.24 9.00 13.78
CA THR A 58 -14.54 7.58 13.53
C THR A 58 -14.58 7.23 12.03
N ALA A 59 -15.15 8.12 11.20
CA ALA A 59 -15.23 7.91 9.75
C ALA A 59 -13.84 7.81 9.10
N ARG A 60 -12.94 8.70 9.51
CA ARG A 60 -11.55 8.75 9.02
C ARG A 60 -10.77 7.52 9.48
N ASP A 61 -10.92 7.14 10.74
CA ASP A 61 -10.27 5.95 11.30
C ASP A 61 -10.67 4.67 10.55
N ILE A 62 -11.94 4.53 10.18
CA ILE A 62 -12.44 3.36 9.42
C ILE A 62 -11.76 3.29 8.04
N VAL A 63 -11.74 4.41 7.31
CA VAL A 63 -11.19 4.46 5.95
C VAL A 63 -9.68 4.30 5.96
N ASP A 64 -8.98 4.97 6.89
CA ASP A 64 -7.53 4.92 6.99
C ASP A 64 -7.06 3.53 7.48
N ALA A 65 -7.80 2.89 8.39
CA ALA A 65 -7.54 1.49 8.77
C ALA A 65 -7.73 0.53 7.59
N GLY A 66 -8.83 0.65 6.83
CA GLY A 66 -9.05 -0.14 5.62
C GLY A 66 -7.94 0.06 4.58
N THR A 67 -7.51 1.31 4.37
CA THR A 67 -6.43 1.65 3.44
C THR A 67 -5.10 1.02 3.85
N ASN A 68 -4.78 1.02 5.15
CA ASN A 68 -3.58 0.38 5.68
C ASN A 68 -3.63 -1.15 5.54
N HIS A 69 -4.83 -1.75 5.61
CA HIS A 69 -5.01 -3.20 5.41
C HIS A 69 -4.76 -3.67 3.98
N VAL A 70 -5.08 -2.85 2.97
CA VAL A 70 -4.75 -3.17 1.58
C VAL A 70 -3.23 -3.28 1.36
N SER A 71 -2.42 -2.72 2.28
CA SER A 71 -0.96 -2.88 2.36
C SER A 71 -0.24 -2.65 1.03
N THR A 72 -0.53 -1.52 0.38
CA THR A 72 0.10 -1.14 -0.89
C THR A 72 1.60 -0.82 -0.76
N VAL A 73 2.21 -1.05 0.42
CA VAL A 73 3.63 -0.80 0.70
C VAL A 73 4.51 -1.87 0.06
N TYR A 74 4.08 -3.13 0.08
CA TYR A 74 4.83 -4.24 -0.49
C TYR A 74 3.95 -4.98 -1.50
N ALA A 75 4.42 -5.04 -2.74
CA ALA A 75 3.76 -5.79 -3.79
C ALA A 75 4.75 -6.81 -4.35
N ARG A 76 4.28 -8.03 -4.50
CA ARG A 76 5.00 -9.09 -5.19
C ARG A 76 4.48 -9.18 -6.61
N PHE A 77 5.39 -9.12 -7.57
CA PHE A 77 5.10 -9.30 -8.97
C PHE A 77 5.53 -10.68 -9.44
N LEU A 78 4.62 -11.38 -10.11
CA LEU A 78 4.85 -12.70 -10.66
C LEU A 78 4.54 -12.68 -12.17
N ARG A 79 5.57 -12.90 -12.97
CA ARG A 79 5.45 -13.13 -14.42
C ARG A 79 5.49 -14.64 -14.70
N PRO A 80 4.50 -15.24 -15.39
CA PRO A 80 4.56 -16.66 -15.71
C PRO A 80 5.56 -16.91 -16.84
N ILE A 81 6.40 -17.94 -16.72
CA ILE A 81 7.37 -18.30 -17.77
C ILE A 81 6.63 -18.86 -18.98
N ARG A 82 6.86 -18.31 -20.17
CA ARG A 82 6.28 -18.81 -21.43
C ARG A 82 7.30 -19.68 -22.17
N GLY A 83 7.45 -20.92 -21.74
CA GLY A 83 8.37 -21.90 -22.35
C GLY A 83 9.39 -22.44 -21.35
N THR A 84 10.27 -23.31 -21.83
CA THR A 84 11.33 -23.95 -21.03
C THR A 84 12.72 -23.41 -21.34
N ASP A 85 12.84 -22.55 -22.35
CA ASP A 85 14.13 -22.05 -22.82
C ASP A 85 14.70 -20.99 -21.85
N LYS A 86 16.03 -20.91 -21.77
CA LYS A 86 16.72 -19.90 -20.95
C LYS A 86 16.26 -18.47 -21.29
N ALA A 87 16.05 -18.17 -22.57
CA ALA A 87 15.56 -16.87 -23.03
C ALA A 87 14.16 -16.53 -22.49
N ALA A 88 13.28 -17.53 -22.29
CA ALA A 88 11.96 -17.30 -21.72
C ALA A 88 12.04 -17.01 -20.20
N ILE A 89 13.02 -17.60 -19.51
CA ILE A 89 13.30 -17.32 -18.10
C ILE A 89 13.82 -15.89 -17.96
N GLU A 90 14.85 -15.51 -18.73
CA GLU A 90 15.43 -14.16 -18.76
C GLU A 90 14.37 -13.09 -19.10
N GLN A 91 13.49 -13.37 -20.07
CA GLN A 91 12.37 -12.49 -20.42
C GLN A 91 11.39 -12.30 -19.25
N ALA A 92 10.95 -13.39 -18.63
CA ALA A 92 10.01 -13.32 -17.50
C ALA A 92 10.63 -12.59 -16.31
N GLU A 93 11.93 -12.75 -16.10
CA GLU A 93 12.68 -12.08 -15.04
C GLU A 93 12.88 -10.59 -15.30
N MET A 94 13.26 -10.19 -16.52
CA MET A 94 13.30 -8.79 -16.93
C MET A 94 11.95 -8.11 -16.71
N LEU A 95 10.84 -8.76 -17.11
CA LEU A 95 9.51 -8.21 -16.92
C LEU A 95 9.08 -8.17 -15.44
N ARG A 96 9.56 -9.10 -14.61
CA ARG A 96 9.36 -9.03 -13.16
C ARG A 96 10.09 -7.82 -12.58
N LYS A 97 11.37 -7.63 -12.94
CA LYS A 97 12.19 -6.49 -12.52
C LYS A 97 11.56 -5.17 -12.99
N PHE A 98 11.00 -5.14 -14.21
CA PHE A 98 10.21 -4.02 -14.74
C PHE A 98 9.02 -3.65 -13.85
N ASP A 99 8.15 -4.61 -13.54
CA ASP A 99 6.97 -4.32 -12.72
C ASP A 99 7.35 -3.84 -11.31
N THR A 100 8.35 -4.48 -10.69
CA THR A 100 8.86 -4.09 -9.38
C THR A 100 9.45 -2.68 -9.42
N ALA A 101 10.26 -2.35 -10.43
CA ALA A 101 10.85 -1.02 -10.56
C ALA A 101 9.81 0.05 -10.86
N MET A 102 8.84 -0.22 -11.74
CA MET A 102 7.72 0.69 -12.01
C MET A 102 6.93 0.98 -10.73
N PHE A 103 6.61 -0.05 -9.96
CA PHE A 103 5.89 0.09 -8.70
C PHE A 103 6.69 0.85 -7.63
N TYR A 104 8.01 0.63 -7.55
CA TYR A 104 8.89 1.32 -6.63
C TYR A 104 9.08 2.80 -7.00
N ARG A 105 9.46 3.09 -8.25
CA ARG A 105 9.71 4.45 -8.72
C ARG A 105 8.47 5.33 -8.64
N THR A 106 7.30 4.81 -8.98
CA THR A 106 6.04 5.56 -8.87
C THR A 106 5.67 5.94 -7.44
N LYS A 107 6.19 5.24 -6.42
CA LYS A 107 6.03 5.63 -5.02
C LYS A 107 6.94 6.76 -4.58
N ILE A 108 8.14 6.85 -5.17
CA ILE A 108 9.16 7.82 -4.78
C ILE A 108 9.02 9.11 -5.55
N GLU A 109 8.68 9.02 -6.84
CA GLU A 109 8.51 10.21 -7.71
C GLU A 109 7.23 10.99 -7.42
N SER A 110 6.25 10.39 -6.74
CA SER A 110 4.97 11.05 -6.43
C SER A 110 4.94 11.53 -4.99
N ASP A 111 4.45 12.75 -4.76
CA ASP A 111 4.26 13.31 -3.40
C ASP A 111 3.40 12.39 -2.51
N ILE A 112 2.37 11.79 -3.11
CA ILE A 112 1.55 10.76 -2.49
C ILE A 112 1.52 9.57 -3.44
N SER A 113 1.89 8.40 -2.92
CA SER A 113 1.87 7.16 -3.71
C SER A 113 0.50 6.95 -4.39
N PRO A 114 0.46 6.81 -5.73
CA PRO A 114 -0.80 6.60 -6.46
C PRO A 114 -1.51 5.33 -5.99
N TRP A 115 -0.76 4.30 -5.59
CA TRP A 115 -1.29 3.06 -5.03
C TRP A 115 -2.05 3.28 -3.72
N ARG A 116 -1.49 4.10 -2.82
CA ARG A 116 -2.13 4.45 -1.55
C ARG A 116 -3.37 5.31 -1.78
N THR A 117 -3.29 6.27 -2.69
CA THR A 117 -4.44 7.13 -3.07
C THR A 117 -5.58 6.29 -3.66
N ALA A 118 -5.29 5.36 -4.55
CA ALA A 118 -6.29 4.45 -5.11
C ALA A 118 -6.91 3.53 -4.05
N ALA A 119 -6.11 2.99 -3.12
CA ALA A 119 -6.64 2.21 -1.99
C ALA A 119 -7.58 3.04 -1.11
N LYS A 120 -7.23 4.30 -0.85
CA LYS A 120 -8.08 5.24 -0.14
C LYS A 120 -9.38 5.52 -0.91
N HIS A 121 -9.31 5.76 -2.22
CA HIS A 121 -10.50 5.93 -3.07
C HIS A 121 -11.40 4.68 -3.06
N GLY A 122 -10.82 3.48 -3.08
CA GLY A 122 -11.56 2.23 -2.95
C GLY A 122 -12.25 2.07 -1.61
N CYS A 123 -11.60 2.43 -0.51
CA CYS A 123 -12.18 2.37 0.82
C CYS A 123 -13.26 3.44 1.05
N LEU A 124 -13.06 4.65 0.52
CA LEU A 124 -13.95 5.80 0.71
C LEU A 124 -15.15 5.79 -0.24
N TYR A 125 -14.88 5.72 -1.55
CA TYR A 125 -15.89 5.85 -2.60
C TYR A 125 -16.39 4.51 -3.13
N GLY A 126 -15.59 3.44 -2.97
CA GLY A 126 -15.87 2.14 -3.58
C GLY A 126 -15.45 2.00 -5.03
N MET A 127 -14.72 2.98 -5.56
CA MET A 127 -14.22 3.03 -6.92
C MET A 127 -12.87 3.73 -6.94
N TRP A 128 -11.96 3.26 -7.78
CA TRP A 128 -10.70 3.92 -8.07
C TRP A 128 -10.40 3.85 -9.56
N CYS A 129 -9.52 4.73 -10.03
CA CYS A 129 -9.05 4.73 -11.40
C CYS A 129 -7.55 4.95 -11.41
N PHE A 130 -6.82 4.05 -12.06
CA PHE A 130 -5.43 4.28 -12.42
C PHE A 130 -5.36 4.75 -13.85
N GLU A 131 -4.51 5.73 -14.09
CA GLU A 131 -4.09 6.16 -15.40
C GLU A 131 -2.62 5.79 -15.60
N SER A 132 -2.30 5.20 -16.74
CA SER A 132 -0.92 4.87 -17.14
C SER A 132 -0.61 5.49 -18.50
N LEU A 133 0.08 6.64 -18.54
CA LEU A 133 0.36 7.38 -19.77
C LEU A 133 1.85 7.41 -20.09
N TYR A 134 2.18 7.43 -21.39
CA TYR A 134 3.51 7.84 -21.85
C TYR A 134 3.61 9.37 -21.81
N ASN A 135 4.67 9.86 -21.17
CA ASN A 135 5.01 11.27 -21.14
C ASN A 135 6.35 11.50 -21.85
N PRO A 136 6.35 12.04 -23.09
CA PRO A 136 7.58 12.29 -23.83
C PRO A 136 8.46 13.34 -23.14
N ASN A 137 7.87 14.30 -22.43
CA ASN A 137 8.61 15.39 -21.76
C ASN A 137 9.48 14.91 -20.59
N LYS A 138 9.33 13.66 -20.15
CA LYS A 138 10.19 13.04 -19.14
C LYS A 138 11.47 12.46 -19.73
N ILE A 139 11.55 12.31 -21.05
CA ILE A 139 12.78 11.88 -21.73
C ILE A 139 13.55 13.16 -22.07
N PRO A 140 14.80 13.33 -21.61
CA PRO A 140 15.60 14.47 -22.02
C PRO A 140 15.87 14.42 -23.53
N ASP A 141 15.93 15.59 -24.17
CA ASP A 141 16.30 15.68 -25.59
C ASP A 141 17.82 15.50 -25.75
N GLU A 142 18.23 14.77 -26.79
CA GLU A 142 19.66 14.57 -27.07
C GLU A 142 20.33 15.92 -27.40
N PRO A 143 21.44 16.29 -26.73
CA PRO A 143 22.09 17.56 -26.97
C PRO A 143 22.69 17.59 -28.39
N GLU A 144 22.31 18.58 -29.20
CA GLU A 144 22.98 18.81 -30.49
C GLU A 144 24.34 19.51 -30.27
N GLN A 145 25.38 19.02 -30.94
CA GLN A 145 26.66 19.71 -31.01
C GLN A 145 26.51 21.02 -31.81
N ASP A 146 27.02 22.14 -31.29
CA ASP A 146 26.93 23.41 -32.02
C ASP A 146 27.69 23.33 -33.35
N LYS A 147 26.94 23.35 -34.45
CA LYS A 147 27.47 23.26 -35.82
C LYS A 147 28.38 24.44 -36.18
N ASN A 148 28.37 25.51 -35.38
CA ASN A 148 29.22 26.68 -35.58
C ASN A 148 30.64 26.52 -35.00
N GLY A 149 30.96 25.40 -34.34
CA GLY A 149 32.31 25.10 -33.85
C GLY A 149 32.77 25.97 -32.68
N ASN A 150 31.85 26.66 -32.01
CA ASN A 150 32.14 27.52 -30.87
C ASN A 150 32.12 26.77 -29.53
N GLU A 151 31.75 25.50 -29.53
CA GLU A 151 31.74 24.64 -28.35
C GLU A 151 33.02 23.79 -28.32
N LEU A 152 33.68 23.75 -27.17
CA LEU A 152 34.82 22.85 -26.96
C LEU A 152 34.31 21.41 -26.87
N ASP A 153 35.07 20.46 -27.42
CA ASP A 153 34.72 19.02 -27.35
C ASP A 153 34.52 18.53 -25.91
N SER A 154 35.18 19.16 -24.92
CA SER A 154 34.99 18.89 -23.50
C SER A 154 33.61 19.25 -22.99
N ASP A 155 33.08 20.39 -23.44
CA ASP A 155 31.82 20.94 -22.95
C ASP A 155 30.65 20.13 -23.56
N TYR A 156 30.80 19.73 -24.83
CA TYR A 156 29.87 18.80 -25.46
C TYR A 156 29.88 17.44 -24.76
N ALA A 157 31.05 16.91 -24.41
CA ALA A 157 31.16 15.64 -23.68
C ALA A 157 30.52 15.72 -22.29
N GLU A 158 30.63 16.84 -21.58
CA GLU A 158 29.97 17.06 -20.29
C GLU A 158 28.44 17.15 -20.41
N ARG A 159 27.93 17.82 -21.46
CA ARG A 159 26.48 17.82 -21.77
C ARG A 159 25.98 16.43 -22.13
N LEU A 160 26.77 15.66 -22.88
CA LEU A 160 26.45 14.28 -23.25
C LEU A 160 26.41 13.37 -22.01
N ASP A 161 27.37 13.53 -21.09
CA ASP A 161 27.40 12.78 -19.82
C ASP A 161 26.20 13.13 -18.93
N THR A 162 25.86 14.42 -18.83
CA THR A 162 24.66 14.90 -18.13
C THR A 162 23.40 14.31 -18.75
N TYR A 163 23.29 14.34 -20.08
CA TYR A 163 22.19 13.73 -20.83
C TYR A 163 22.05 12.23 -20.54
N TYR A 164 23.14 11.47 -20.56
CA TYR A 164 23.09 10.05 -20.23
C TYR A 164 22.72 9.79 -18.77
N GLY A 165 23.16 10.64 -17.84
CA GLY A 165 22.73 10.60 -16.44
C GLY A 165 21.23 10.85 -16.29
N GLU A 166 20.71 11.90 -16.92
CA GLU A 166 19.27 12.22 -16.89
C GLU A 166 18.43 11.15 -17.60
N LEU A 167 18.92 10.60 -18.71
CA LEU A 167 18.25 9.54 -19.45
C LEU A 167 18.21 8.23 -18.64
N TYR A 168 19.27 7.93 -17.90
CA TYR A 168 19.33 6.79 -16.99
C TYR A 168 18.28 6.91 -15.87
N ASP A 169 18.06 8.13 -15.37
CA ASP A 169 17.04 8.45 -14.37
C ASP A 169 15.66 8.77 -14.96
N ALA A 170 15.47 8.78 -16.28
CA ALA A 170 14.19 9.10 -16.88
C ALA A 170 13.17 7.95 -16.68
N LEU A 171 11.92 8.29 -16.32
CA LEU A 171 10.80 7.35 -16.32
C LEU A 171 9.73 7.80 -17.34
N PRO A 172 9.71 7.25 -18.56
CA PRO A 172 8.83 7.74 -19.62
C PRO A 172 7.34 7.41 -19.39
N ILE A 173 7.01 6.53 -18.43
CA ILE A 173 5.64 6.11 -18.14
C ILE A 173 5.22 6.67 -16.79
N SER A 174 4.17 7.50 -16.77
CA SER A 174 3.56 8.00 -15.54
C SER A 174 2.40 7.09 -15.13
N ILE A 175 2.30 6.82 -13.82
CA ILE A 175 1.13 6.17 -13.22
C ILE A 175 0.52 7.13 -12.22
N ARG A 176 -0.75 7.46 -12.42
CA ARG A 176 -1.53 8.39 -11.59
C ARG A 176 -2.78 7.69 -11.07
N ALA A 177 -3.16 7.97 -9.83
CA ALA A 177 -4.50 7.67 -9.34
C ALA A 177 -5.41 8.87 -9.58
N VAL A 178 -6.38 8.73 -10.47
CA VAL A 178 -7.35 9.78 -10.78
C VAL A 178 -8.48 9.72 -9.76
N HIS A 179 -8.96 10.89 -9.35
CA HIS A 179 -10.11 10.98 -8.46
C HIS A 179 -11.37 10.39 -9.14
N PRO A 180 -12.08 9.42 -8.54
CA PRO A 180 -13.15 8.69 -9.24
C PRO A 180 -14.36 9.55 -9.60
N ARG A 181 -14.55 10.70 -8.92
CA ARG A 181 -15.56 11.71 -9.29
C ARG A 181 -15.36 12.26 -10.71
N ASN A 182 -14.11 12.35 -11.14
CA ASN A 182 -13.68 12.93 -12.40
C ASN A 182 -13.69 11.93 -13.55
N VAL A 183 -14.04 10.66 -13.29
CA VAL A 183 -13.91 9.55 -14.23
C VAL A 183 -15.29 9.07 -14.67
N TYR A 184 -15.48 9.00 -15.98
CA TYR A 184 -16.74 8.63 -16.61
C TYR A 184 -16.52 7.45 -17.58
N PRO A 185 -16.60 6.20 -17.08
CA PRO A 185 -16.58 5.02 -17.93
C PRO A 185 -17.81 4.93 -18.79
N ASP A 186 -17.59 4.64 -20.07
CA ASP A 186 -18.63 4.14 -20.92
C ASP A 186 -19.21 2.83 -20.32
N PRO A 187 -20.54 2.70 -20.20
CA PRO A 187 -21.17 1.48 -19.69
C PRO A 187 -20.79 0.20 -20.46
N ASN A 188 -20.45 0.30 -21.73
CA ASN A 188 -20.01 -0.82 -22.57
C ASN A 188 -18.48 -0.99 -22.54
N SER A 189 -17.76 -0.15 -21.79
CA SER A 189 -16.29 -0.13 -21.70
C SER A 189 -15.59 0.09 -23.03
N GLU A 190 -16.21 0.85 -23.95
CA GLU A 190 -15.61 1.18 -25.25
C GLU A 190 -14.65 2.37 -25.17
N PHE A 191 -14.92 3.32 -24.29
CA PHE A 191 -14.11 4.53 -24.11
C PHE A 191 -14.13 5.03 -22.67
N MET A 192 -13.25 5.99 -22.38
CA MET A 192 -13.14 6.68 -21.10
C MET A 192 -13.14 8.18 -21.35
N ILE A 193 -13.95 8.92 -20.57
CA ILE A 193 -13.81 10.37 -20.45
C ILE A 193 -13.40 10.71 -19.03
N VAL A 194 -12.42 11.60 -18.89
CA VAL A 194 -11.94 12.13 -17.62
C VAL A 194 -12.04 13.65 -17.65
N GLU A 195 -12.72 14.24 -16.66
CA GLU A 195 -12.88 15.68 -16.51
C GLU A 195 -12.19 16.14 -15.22
N GLU A 196 -11.11 16.91 -15.35
CA GLU A 196 -10.34 17.41 -14.22
C GLU A 196 -10.38 18.94 -14.16
N THR A 197 -10.66 19.47 -12.98
CA THR A 197 -10.42 20.89 -12.68
C THR A 197 -8.98 21.04 -12.22
N LYS A 198 -8.17 21.80 -12.95
CA LYS A 198 -6.77 22.09 -12.65
C LYS A 198 -6.58 23.58 -12.42
N THR A 199 -5.58 23.96 -11.64
CA THR A 199 -5.20 25.38 -11.58
C THR A 199 -4.58 25.79 -12.93
N LEU A 200 -4.75 27.05 -13.33
CA LEU A 200 -4.16 27.57 -14.57
C LEU A 200 -2.64 27.40 -14.61
N GLY A 201 -1.96 27.47 -13.45
CA GLY A 201 -0.52 27.24 -13.35
C GLY A 201 -0.12 25.80 -13.72
N GLN A 202 -0.87 24.82 -13.19
CA GLN A 202 -0.66 23.41 -13.53
C GLN A 202 -0.95 23.13 -15.00
N ALA A 203 -2.07 23.65 -15.53
CA ALA A 203 -2.42 23.47 -16.94
C ALA A 203 -1.35 24.07 -17.88
N LYS A 204 -0.79 25.24 -17.55
CA LYS A 204 0.30 25.87 -18.31
C LYS A 204 1.61 25.08 -18.22
N SER A 205 1.90 24.48 -17.08
CA SER A 205 3.11 23.67 -16.91
C SER A 205 3.03 22.35 -17.68
N GLU A 206 1.85 21.75 -17.76
CA GLU A 206 1.62 20.47 -18.45
C GLU A 206 1.49 20.66 -19.97
N TRP A 207 0.86 21.76 -20.38
CA TRP A 207 0.61 22.09 -21.79
C TRP A 207 1.19 23.47 -22.14
N PRO A 208 2.52 23.59 -22.23
CA PRO A 208 3.20 24.87 -22.43
C PRO A 208 2.87 25.52 -23.77
N ASN A 209 2.34 24.79 -24.74
CA ASN A 209 2.06 25.28 -26.10
C ASN A 209 0.67 25.92 -26.25
N VAL A 210 -0.16 25.88 -25.19
CA VAL A 210 -1.51 26.51 -25.15
C VAL A 210 -1.40 28.03 -24.85
N LYS A 211 -0.36 28.69 -25.38
CA LYS A 211 0.04 30.06 -25.02
C LYS A 211 -0.98 31.13 -25.44
N GLN A 212 -1.87 30.86 -26.40
CA GLN A 212 -2.71 31.90 -27.01
C GLN A 212 -4.14 32.00 -26.45
N GLN A 213 -4.70 30.98 -25.78
CA GLN A 213 -6.12 30.99 -25.36
C GLN A 213 -6.36 30.86 -23.85
N LEU A 214 -5.45 30.27 -23.06
CA LEU A 214 -5.53 30.31 -21.59
C LEU A 214 -5.38 31.73 -21.01
N ALA A 215 -4.99 32.69 -21.85
CA ALA A 215 -4.91 34.11 -21.51
C ALA A 215 -6.27 34.84 -21.59
N ILE A 216 -7.27 34.30 -22.32
CA ILE A 216 -8.55 35.00 -22.52
C ILE A 216 -9.43 34.95 -21.25
N GLU A 217 -9.33 33.88 -20.46
CA GLU A 217 -10.05 33.76 -19.18
C GLU A 217 -9.45 34.59 -18.03
N GLN A 218 -8.27 35.20 -18.22
CA GLN A 218 -7.78 36.22 -17.26
C GLN A 218 -8.66 37.49 -17.26
N ILE A 219 -9.54 37.68 -18.25
CA ILE A 219 -10.23 38.94 -18.49
C ILE A 219 -11.69 38.93 -18.00
N THR A 220 -12.30 37.77 -17.74
CA THR A 220 -13.71 37.65 -17.33
C THR A 220 -13.89 36.81 -16.07
N GLY A 221 -13.45 37.35 -14.93
CA GLY A 221 -14.07 37.04 -13.64
C GLY A 221 -13.57 35.81 -12.88
N GLY A 222 -12.36 35.90 -12.31
CA GLY A 222 -12.10 35.49 -10.92
C GLY A 222 -11.92 34.01 -10.58
N SER A 223 -12.10 33.05 -11.48
CA SER A 223 -11.68 31.67 -11.25
C SER A 223 -10.31 31.43 -11.86
N HIS A 224 -9.34 30.97 -11.05
CA HIS A 224 -8.01 30.57 -11.50
C HIS A 224 -7.95 29.10 -11.96
N ASP A 225 -9.10 28.53 -12.31
CA ASP A 225 -9.27 27.12 -12.62
C ASP A 225 -9.51 26.92 -14.12
N ALA A 226 -8.92 25.86 -14.67
CA ALA A 226 -9.15 25.38 -16.02
C ALA A 226 -9.78 23.99 -15.97
N THR A 227 -10.75 23.74 -16.84
CA THR A 227 -11.40 22.42 -16.96
C THR A 227 -10.75 21.66 -18.11
N GLN A 228 -10.08 20.56 -17.78
CA GLN A 228 -9.48 19.64 -18.74
C GLN A 228 -10.41 18.45 -18.97
N VAL A 229 -10.79 18.20 -20.22
CA VAL A 229 -11.53 17.02 -20.66
C VAL A 229 -10.61 16.14 -21.49
N THR A 230 -10.38 14.93 -21.03
CA THR A 230 -9.55 13.93 -21.69
C THR A 230 -10.44 12.77 -22.15
N TYR A 231 -10.43 12.49 -23.45
CA TYR A 231 -11.11 11.34 -24.07
C TYR A 231 -10.08 10.32 -24.54
N PHE A 232 -10.35 9.03 -24.29
CA PHE A 232 -9.58 7.91 -24.81
C PHE A 232 -10.49 6.75 -25.21
N ASP A 233 -10.24 6.19 -26.38
CA ASP A 233 -10.74 4.88 -26.79
C ASP A 233 -9.54 3.96 -27.17
N PRO A 234 -9.71 2.75 -27.73
CA PRO A 234 -8.58 1.91 -28.08
C PRO A 234 -7.66 2.47 -29.18
N GLN A 235 -8.12 3.44 -29.97
CA GLN A 235 -7.45 3.97 -31.17
C GLN A 235 -7.18 5.47 -31.09
N TYR A 236 -8.10 6.27 -30.55
CA TYR A 236 -8.06 7.72 -30.56
C TYR A 236 -8.02 8.31 -29.16
N ARG A 237 -7.31 9.44 -29.03
CA ARG A 237 -7.33 10.31 -27.84
C ARG A 237 -7.61 11.75 -28.23
N ALA A 238 -8.22 12.48 -27.31
CA ALA A 238 -8.37 13.92 -27.42
C ALA A 238 -8.21 14.54 -26.04
N ILE A 239 -7.60 15.73 -25.98
CA ILE A 239 -7.48 16.51 -24.74
C ILE A 239 -7.92 17.93 -25.06
N TYR A 240 -8.92 18.39 -24.32
CA TYR A 240 -9.46 19.74 -24.39
C TYR A 240 -9.22 20.45 -23.07
N VAL A 241 -8.76 21.70 -23.11
CA VAL A 241 -8.66 22.56 -21.93
C VAL A 241 -9.54 23.79 -22.19
N ASN A 242 -10.54 24.00 -21.35
CA ASN A 242 -11.59 25.00 -21.53
C ASN A 242 -12.26 24.92 -22.91
N GLY A 243 -12.44 23.68 -23.40
CA GLY A 243 -13.04 23.40 -24.70
C GLY A 243 -12.09 23.54 -25.89
N GLU A 244 -10.83 23.93 -25.71
CA GLU A 244 -9.86 24.09 -26.79
C GLU A 244 -8.88 22.91 -26.85
N PRO A 245 -8.56 22.38 -28.05
CA PRO A 245 -7.69 21.22 -28.18
C PRO A 245 -6.22 21.58 -27.88
N VAL A 246 -5.54 20.74 -27.11
CA VAL A 246 -4.15 21.00 -26.68
C VAL A 246 -3.10 20.08 -27.33
N LEU A 247 -3.54 19.04 -28.03
CA LEU A 247 -2.63 18.12 -28.73
C LEU A 247 -2.23 18.70 -30.09
N GLU A 248 -0.95 19.07 -30.24
CA GLU A 248 -0.43 19.72 -31.47
C GLU A 248 -0.53 18.85 -32.72
N ALA A 249 -0.36 17.54 -32.57
CA ALA A 249 -0.50 16.57 -33.66
C ALA A 249 -1.96 16.20 -33.94
N GLY A 250 -2.90 16.74 -33.16
CA GLY A 250 -4.32 16.53 -33.36
C GLY A 250 -4.85 17.29 -34.58
N ASP A 251 -5.94 16.78 -35.12
CA ASP A 251 -6.61 17.38 -36.27
C ASP A 251 -7.29 18.71 -35.92
N ALA A 252 -8.04 19.29 -36.88
CA ALA A 252 -8.89 20.47 -36.63
C ALA A 252 -9.86 20.28 -35.44
N ASP A 253 -10.27 19.04 -35.14
CA ASP A 253 -11.11 18.69 -34.00
C ASP A 253 -10.32 18.35 -32.71
N GLY A 254 -8.99 18.35 -32.75
CA GLY A 254 -8.12 18.02 -31.63
C GLY A 254 -7.99 16.53 -31.28
N VAL A 255 -8.47 15.66 -32.17
CA VAL A 255 -8.46 14.20 -31.99
C VAL A 255 -7.22 13.64 -32.67
N LEU A 256 -6.47 12.82 -31.95
CA LEU A 256 -5.22 12.20 -32.41
C LEU A 256 -5.34 10.66 -32.33
N GLU A 257 -4.88 9.95 -33.36
CA GLU A 257 -4.70 8.50 -33.30
C GLU A 257 -3.48 8.15 -32.44
N HIS A 258 -3.61 7.17 -31.55
CA HIS A 258 -2.55 6.77 -30.64
C HIS A 258 -2.17 5.29 -30.79
N ASP A 259 -0.89 4.99 -30.62
CA ASP A 259 -0.36 3.64 -30.87
C ASP A 259 -0.50 2.66 -29.70
N TYR A 260 -1.27 3.02 -28.66
CA TYR A 260 -1.46 2.17 -27.49
C TYR A 260 -2.21 0.88 -27.88
N GLY A 261 -3.28 0.98 -28.68
CA GLY A 261 -4.17 -0.13 -29.02
C GLY A 261 -5.05 -0.60 -27.85
N PHE A 262 -5.19 0.23 -26.82
CA PHE A 262 -6.08 0.10 -25.66
C PHE A 262 -6.18 1.47 -24.98
N PHE A 263 -7.22 1.73 -24.18
CA PHE A 263 -7.30 2.96 -23.40
C PHE A 263 -6.54 2.80 -22.05
N PRO A 264 -5.71 3.78 -21.64
CA PRO A 264 -4.76 3.69 -20.53
C PRO A 264 -5.37 3.79 -19.13
N TYR A 265 -6.68 3.57 -18.97
CA TYR A 265 -7.39 3.71 -17.72
C TYR A 265 -7.84 2.36 -17.17
N VAL A 266 -7.53 2.10 -15.90
CA VAL A 266 -7.97 0.91 -15.19
C VAL A 266 -8.88 1.33 -14.05
N VAL A 267 -10.18 1.17 -14.27
CA VAL A 267 -11.20 1.35 -13.24
C VAL A 267 -11.35 0.07 -12.43
N GLY A 268 -11.30 0.19 -11.12
CA GLY A 268 -11.61 -0.88 -10.17
C GLY A 268 -12.74 -0.48 -9.23
N TYR A 269 -13.41 -1.48 -8.68
CA TYR A 269 -14.48 -1.32 -7.70
C TYR A 269 -14.16 -2.13 -6.45
N SER A 270 -14.60 -1.65 -5.28
CA SER A 270 -14.30 -2.27 -3.97
C SER A 270 -14.87 -3.67 -3.77
N GLY A 271 -15.84 -4.09 -4.58
CA GLY A 271 -16.58 -5.34 -4.37
C GLY A 271 -17.63 -5.29 -3.26
N LEU A 272 -17.76 -4.15 -2.54
CA LEU A 272 -18.80 -3.95 -1.52
C LEU A 272 -20.17 -3.56 -2.10
N GLY A 273 -20.20 -3.13 -3.36
CA GLY A 273 -21.42 -2.76 -4.08
C GLY A 273 -22.15 -3.96 -4.68
N ASN A 274 -23.24 -3.69 -5.39
CA ASN A 274 -24.04 -4.72 -6.06
C ASN A 274 -24.28 -4.38 -7.54
N ALA A 275 -24.28 -5.41 -8.38
CA ALA A 275 -24.72 -5.33 -9.77
C ALA A 275 -26.26 -5.39 -9.82
N SER A 276 -26.91 -4.25 -9.56
CA SER A 276 -28.37 -4.12 -9.70
C SER A 276 -28.83 -4.39 -11.14
N LYS A 277 -30.11 -4.79 -11.32
CA LYS A 277 -30.74 -4.98 -12.64
C LYS A 277 -30.60 -3.76 -13.56
N SER A 278 -30.63 -2.56 -12.98
CA SER A 278 -30.49 -1.29 -13.70
C SER A 278 -29.03 -0.84 -13.89
N ALA A 279 -28.04 -1.66 -13.53
CA ALA A 279 -26.61 -1.38 -13.70
C ALA A 279 -26.15 0.00 -13.15
N LYS A 280 -26.86 0.52 -12.16
CA LYS A 280 -26.66 1.87 -11.60
C LYS A 280 -25.25 2.06 -11.01
N PRO A 281 -24.46 3.05 -11.46
CA PRO A 281 -23.10 3.27 -10.99
C PRO A 281 -22.99 3.50 -9.47
N GLU A 282 -23.95 4.21 -8.88
CA GLU A 282 -23.98 4.56 -7.47
C GLU A 282 -24.14 3.34 -6.53
N LEU A 283 -24.72 2.25 -7.06
CA LEU A 283 -24.88 0.98 -6.33
C LEU A 283 -23.67 0.05 -6.49
N ARG A 284 -22.86 0.26 -7.54
CA ARG A 284 -21.62 -0.50 -7.78
C ARG A 284 -20.44 0.08 -7.01
N ALA A 285 -20.28 1.39 -7.05
CA ALA A 285 -19.18 2.09 -6.38
C ALA A 285 -19.56 2.40 -4.93
N VAL A 286 -19.41 1.44 -4.00
CA VAL A 286 -19.76 1.60 -2.58
C VAL A 286 -18.53 1.48 -1.69
N GLY A 287 -18.24 2.52 -0.89
CA GLY A 287 -17.17 2.49 0.11
C GLY A 287 -17.64 2.03 1.48
N LEU A 288 -16.70 1.89 2.42
CA LEU A 288 -16.91 1.35 3.77
C LEU A 288 -17.89 2.20 4.60
N ILE A 289 -17.84 3.52 4.46
CA ILE A 289 -18.61 4.43 5.32
C ILE A 289 -20.03 4.70 4.81
N ARG A 290 -20.36 4.30 3.57
CA ARG A 290 -21.60 4.74 2.89
C ARG A 290 -22.87 4.39 3.67
N TYR A 291 -22.97 3.16 4.15
CA TYR A 291 -24.13 2.70 4.92
C TYR A 291 -24.00 3.02 6.42
N LEU A 292 -22.87 3.57 6.85
CA LEU A 292 -22.58 3.91 8.24
C LEU A 292 -22.78 5.40 8.55
N ARG A 293 -22.98 6.26 7.54
CA ARG A 293 -23.14 7.71 7.68
C ARG A 293 -24.16 8.12 8.76
N ASN A 294 -25.30 7.45 8.82
CA ASN A 294 -26.33 7.74 9.82
C ASN A 294 -25.88 7.36 11.24
N LEU A 295 -25.15 6.25 11.38
CA LEU A 295 -24.58 5.83 12.66
C LEU A 295 -23.45 6.77 13.10
N LEU A 296 -22.58 7.19 12.19
CA LEU A 296 -21.52 8.17 12.43
C LEU A 296 -22.08 9.52 12.91
N ARG A 297 -23.17 9.96 12.27
CA ARG A 297 -23.92 11.15 12.71
C ARG A 297 -24.51 10.95 14.12
N SER A 298 -25.12 9.80 14.37
CA SER A 298 -25.72 9.48 15.67
C SER A 298 -24.67 9.43 16.79
N GLU A 299 -23.50 8.85 16.53
CA GLU A 299 -22.39 8.76 17.50
C GLU A 299 -21.89 10.18 17.85
N SER A 300 -21.62 11.01 16.84
CA SER A 300 -21.19 12.40 17.03
C SER A 300 -22.25 13.25 17.73
N PHE A 301 -23.53 13.04 17.42
CA PHE A 301 -24.64 13.72 18.09
C PHE A 301 -24.72 13.33 19.57
N ALA A 302 -24.67 12.04 19.90
CA ALA A 302 -24.73 11.57 21.28
C ALA A 302 -23.55 12.12 22.11
N TYR A 303 -22.34 12.11 21.54
CA TYR A 303 -21.17 12.69 22.18
C TYR A 303 -21.30 14.20 22.38
N SER A 304 -21.83 14.92 21.39
CA SER A 304 -22.07 16.37 21.51
C SER A 304 -23.05 16.69 22.63
N VAL A 305 -24.19 15.97 22.69
CA VAL A 305 -25.18 16.12 23.76
C VAL A 305 -24.57 15.83 25.13
N TYR A 306 -23.79 14.75 25.24
CA TYR A 306 -23.07 14.42 26.47
C TYR A 306 -22.11 15.55 26.89
N ASN A 307 -21.32 16.08 25.96
CA ASN A 307 -20.39 17.18 26.21
C ASN A 307 -21.12 18.45 26.68
N ILE A 308 -22.25 18.80 26.05
CA ILE A 308 -23.08 19.96 26.43
C ILE A 308 -23.61 19.79 27.86
N ILE A 309 -24.17 18.61 28.19
CA ILE A 309 -24.70 18.36 29.53
C ILE A 309 -23.57 18.38 30.57
N MET A 310 -22.42 17.76 30.27
CA MET A 310 -21.25 17.76 31.15
C MET A 310 -20.74 19.18 31.43
N LYS A 311 -20.65 20.04 30.40
CA LYS A 311 -20.30 21.46 30.58
C LYS A 311 -21.31 22.17 31.47
N ALA A 312 -22.60 21.96 31.22
CA ALA A 312 -23.66 22.60 31.98
C ALA A 312 -23.73 22.13 33.45
N HIS A 313 -23.33 20.89 33.73
CA HIS A 313 -23.27 20.34 35.08
C HIS A 313 -21.98 20.71 35.82
N SER A 314 -20.85 20.78 35.12
CA SER A 314 -19.55 21.16 35.71
C SER A 314 -19.49 22.63 36.13
N TRP A 315 -20.34 23.48 35.53
CA TRP A 315 -20.42 24.91 35.81
C TRP A 315 -21.87 25.28 36.21
N PRO A 316 -22.32 24.91 37.42
CA PRO A 316 -23.69 25.17 37.86
C PRO A 316 -23.96 26.69 37.93
N ILE A 317 -25.15 27.08 37.49
CA ILE A 317 -25.61 28.46 37.65
C ILE A 317 -26.12 28.60 39.08
N THR A 318 -25.61 29.56 39.83
CA THR A 318 -26.05 29.80 41.21
C THR A 318 -27.09 30.91 41.23
N PHE A 319 -28.23 30.67 41.87
CA PHE A 319 -29.24 31.69 42.12
C PHE A 319 -29.14 32.19 43.55
N VAL A 320 -29.42 33.48 43.74
CA VAL A 320 -29.43 34.13 45.05
C VAL A 320 -30.88 34.48 45.37
N SER A 321 -31.42 33.90 46.44
CA SER A 321 -32.79 34.13 46.91
C SER A 321 -32.79 34.76 48.32
N GLY A 322 -33.85 35.52 48.67
CA GLY A 322 -34.06 36.09 50.01
C GLY A 322 -34.06 37.64 50.11
N PRO A 323 -34.40 38.21 51.28
CA PRO A 323 -34.64 39.65 51.49
C PRO A 323 -33.42 40.59 51.34
N GLY A 324 -32.26 40.06 50.93
CA GLY A 324 -31.03 40.80 50.66
C GLY A 324 -30.37 40.41 49.34
N ALA A 325 -31.06 39.70 48.44
CA ALA A 325 -30.49 39.23 47.18
C ALA A 325 -30.03 40.39 46.27
N ALA A 326 -30.72 41.54 46.32
CA ALA A 326 -30.39 42.73 45.53
C ALA A 326 -29.05 43.40 45.91
N SER A 327 -28.55 43.19 47.14
CA SER A 327 -27.25 43.75 47.56
C SER A 327 -26.05 42.93 47.09
N MET A 328 -26.28 41.73 46.55
CA MET A 328 -25.23 40.85 46.00
C MET A 328 -25.12 41.02 44.48
N ALA A 329 -24.85 42.26 44.03
CA ALA A 329 -24.59 42.55 42.63
C ALA A 329 -23.18 42.02 42.25
N ASN A 330 -23.12 40.94 41.46
CA ASN A 330 -21.90 40.31 40.93
C ASN A 330 -21.21 39.27 41.84
N ILE A 331 -21.89 38.17 42.16
CA ILE A 331 -21.20 36.96 42.64
C ILE A 331 -20.35 36.40 41.48
N LYS A 332 -19.05 36.69 41.48
CA LYS A 332 -18.07 36.00 40.64
C LYS A 332 -17.55 34.81 41.41
N LEU A 333 -18.15 33.62 41.28
CA LEU A 333 -17.63 32.39 41.88
C LEU A 333 -16.23 32.10 41.34
N LYS A 334 -15.20 32.46 42.12
CA LYS A 334 -13.81 32.05 41.88
C LYS A 334 -13.52 30.85 42.78
N TYR A 335 -12.89 29.82 42.21
CA TYR A 335 -12.50 28.61 42.93
C TYR A 335 -11.72 28.97 44.22
N GLY A 336 -12.14 28.43 45.36
CA GLY A 336 -11.46 28.58 46.65
C GLY A 336 -11.67 29.91 47.39
N LYS A 337 -12.56 30.81 46.92
CA LYS A 337 -12.92 32.03 47.67
C LYS A 337 -14.21 31.86 48.45
N ILE A 338 -14.14 32.08 49.75
CA ILE A 338 -15.31 32.16 50.65
C ILE A 338 -15.88 33.58 50.54
N TYR A 339 -17.17 33.70 50.20
CA TYR A 339 -17.89 34.97 50.16
C TYR A 339 -18.72 35.11 51.44
N GLU A 340 -18.61 36.24 52.13
CA GLU A 340 -19.46 36.55 53.29
C GLU A 340 -20.90 36.79 52.83
N LYS A 341 -21.81 36.04 53.43
CA LYS A 341 -23.23 36.01 53.06
C LYS A 341 -24.03 36.95 53.97
N PRO A 342 -24.79 37.92 53.44
CA PRO A 342 -25.69 38.75 54.24
C PRO A 342 -26.77 37.90 54.94
N ALA A 343 -27.21 38.33 56.13
CA ALA A 343 -28.22 37.63 56.90
C ALA A 343 -29.54 37.49 56.11
N GLY A 344 -30.09 36.27 56.06
CA GLY A 344 -31.37 35.98 55.38
C GLY A 344 -31.30 35.72 53.88
N VAL A 345 -30.12 35.77 53.25
CA VAL A 345 -29.92 35.32 51.86
C VAL A 345 -29.84 33.79 51.81
N THR A 346 -30.08 33.15 50.68
CA THR A 346 -29.78 31.75 50.37
C THR A 346 -29.14 31.68 48.99
N ILE A 347 -28.02 30.99 48.87
CA ILE A 347 -27.38 30.72 47.57
C ILE A 347 -27.76 29.28 47.25
N GLU A 348 -28.55 29.11 46.19
CA GLU A 348 -28.96 27.79 45.72
C GLU A 348 -28.29 27.53 44.38
N ASP A 349 -27.57 26.43 44.31
CA ASP A 349 -26.97 25.97 43.06
C ASP A 349 -28.07 25.35 42.20
N TYR A 350 -28.27 25.86 41.01
CA TYR A 350 -29.08 25.19 40.01
C TYR A 350 -28.29 24.03 39.43
N VAL A 351 -28.40 22.90 40.12
CA VAL A 351 -27.84 21.63 39.66
C VAL A 351 -28.77 21.10 38.59
N LYS A 352 -28.39 21.29 37.32
CA LYS A 352 -29.02 20.56 36.21
C LYS A 352 -28.91 19.07 36.48
N SER A 353 -29.98 18.33 36.21
CA SER A 353 -30.01 16.87 36.30
C SER A 353 -28.79 16.28 35.58
N ALA A 354 -28.17 15.28 36.20
CA ALA A 354 -27.07 14.53 35.59
C ALA A 354 -27.46 14.04 34.19
N PRO A 355 -26.48 13.89 33.26
CA PRO A 355 -26.76 13.36 31.95
C PRO A 355 -27.50 12.02 32.06
N PRO A 356 -28.61 11.82 31.32
CA PRO A 356 -29.31 10.55 31.36
C PRO A 356 -28.39 9.41 30.95
N GLU A 357 -28.35 8.35 31.75
CA GLU A 357 -27.55 7.14 31.47
C GLU A 357 -27.81 6.58 30.07
N LEU A 358 -29.05 6.73 29.58
CA LEU A 358 -29.46 6.33 28.24
C LEU A 358 -28.63 6.98 27.11
N VAL A 359 -28.10 8.20 27.32
CA VAL A 359 -27.23 8.85 26.32
C VAL A 359 -25.89 8.14 26.23
N MET A 360 -25.31 7.74 27.37
CA MET A 360 -24.07 6.97 27.40
C MET A 360 -24.29 5.56 26.82
N GLN A 361 -25.38 4.90 27.20
CA GLN A 361 -25.74 3.59 26.65
C GLN A 361 -25.96 3.63 25.13
N HIS A 362 -26.61 4.68 24.61
CA HIS A 362 -26.78 4.87 23.17
C HIS A 362 -25.44 5.10 22.45
N MET A 363 -24.54 5.87 23.05
CA MET A 363 -23.19 6.08 22.52
C MET A 363 -22.39 4.76 22.48
N GLU A 364 -22.42 3.97 23.55
CA GLU A 364 -21.76 2.66 23.59
C GLU A 364 -22.35 1.70 22.57
N TYR A 365 -23.68 1.65 22.46
CA TYR A 365 -24.38 0.81 21.50
C TYR A 365 -24.03 1.18 20.05
N THR A 366 -24.08 2.47 19.70
CA THR A 366 -23.72 2.93 18.35
C THR A 366 -22.26 2.68 18.03
N SER A 367 -21.34 2.91 18.97
CA SER A 367 -19.92 2.62 18.78
C SER A 367 -19.66 1.12 18.62
N SER A 368 -20.41 0.27 19.34
CA SER A 368 -20.32 -1.20 19.20
C SER A 368 -20.78 -1.68 17.82
N ILE A 369 -21.87 -1.13 17.28
CA ILE A 369 -22.36 -1.46 15.92
C ILE A 369 -21.36 -0.98 14.87
N LEU A 370 -20.81 0.24 15.03
CA LEU A 370 -19.80 0.77 14.14
C LEU A 370 -18.54 -0.12 14.14
N ALA A 371 -18.07 -0.55 15.30
CA ALA A 371 -16.95 -1.48 15.41
C ALA A 371 -17.27 -2.85 14.78
N ALA A 372 -18.48 -3.37 14.99
CA ALA A 372 -18.91 -4.64 14.43
C ALA A 372 -19.11 -4.59 12.91
N SER A 373 -19.47 -3.44 12.34
CA SER A 373 -19.82 -3.32 10.92
C SER A 373 -18.64 -2.84 10.06
N ALA A 374 -17.84 -1.89 10.56
CA ALA A 374 -16.86 -1.17 9.77
C ALA A 374 -15.44 -1.72 9.87
N ALA A 375 -14.94 -1.80 11.11
CA ALA A 375 -13.56 -2.15 11.44
C ALA A 375 -13.52 -2.66 12.89
N PRO A 376 -13.35 -3.98 13.10
CA PRO A 376 -13.15 -4.54 14.42
C PRO A 376 -12.01 -3.83 15.16
N ARG A 377 -12.07 -3.81 16.48
CA ARG A 377 -11.09 -3.09 17.31
C ARG A 377 -9.67 -3.64 17.08
N SER A 378 -9.53 -4.94 16.86
CA SER A 378 -8.27 -5.61 16.53
C SER A 378 -7.57 -5.02 15.31
N VAL A 379 -8.31 -4.75 14.24
CA VAL A 379 -7.81 -4.13 12.99
C VAL A 379 -7.29 -2.72 13.23
N ARG A 380 -7.91 -1.98 14.16
CA ARG A 380 -7.47 -0.62 14.55
C ARG A 380 -6.31 -0.62 15.55
N GLY A 381 -5.72 -1.77 15.85
CA GLY A 381 -4.65 -1.91 16.83
C GLY A 381 -5.11 -1.80 18.29
N LEU A 382 -6.43 -1.79 18.53
CA LEU A 382 -7.00 -1.75 19.88
C LEU A 382 -7.16 -3.17 20.42
N PRO A 383 -7.01 -3.37 21.74
CA PRO A 383 -7.24 -4.67 22.36
C PRO A 383 -8.72 -5.06 22.24
N GLU A 384 -8.97 -6.33 21.96
CA GLU A 384 -10.30 -6.92 21.98
C GLU A 384 -10.57 -7.64 23.31
N ALA A 385 -11.78 -7.47 23.82
CA ALA A 385 -12.20 -8.11 25.05
C ALA A 385 -12.25 -9.63 24.86
N GLY A 386 -11.53 -10.37 25.70
CA GLY A 386 -11.51 -11.83 25.69
C GLY A 386 -10.32 -12.48 24.96
N VAL A 387 -9.49 -11.70 24.24
CA VAL A 387 -8.28 -12.23 23.59
C VAL A 387 -7.15 -12.38 24.62
N ARG A 388 -6.77 -13.62 24.93
CA ARG A 388 -5.75 -13.95 25.96
C ARG A 388 -4.43 -14.45 25.39
N SER A 389 -4.40 -14.87 24.12
CA SER A 389 -3.21 -15.40 23.45
C SER A 389 -2.91 -14.68 22.13
N GLY A 390 -1.66 -14.72 21.69
CA GLY A 390 -1.25 -14.18 20.38
C GLY A 390 -1.92 -14.91 19.22
N THR A 391 -2.17 -16.22 19.35
CA THR A 391 -2.85 -17.02 18.33
C THR A 391 -4.31 -16.62 18.18
N ASP A 392 -5.02 -16.41 19.29
CA ASP A 392 -6.40 -15.90 19.25
C ASP A 392 -6.45 -14.51 18.62
N ARG A 393 -5.47 -13.65 18.94
CA ARG A 393 -5.36 -12.33 18.33
C ARG A 393 -5.17 -12.42 16.81
N SER A 394 -4.31 -13.32 16.34
CA SER A 394 -4.08 -13.54 14.92
C SER A 394 -5.31 -14.10 14.20
N LEU A 395 -6.08 -14.98 14.85
CA LEU A 395 -7.35 -15.48 14.31
C LEU A 395 -8.38 -14.36 14.16
N VAL A 396 -8.59 -13.55 15.19
CA VAL A 396 -9.57 -12.45 15.09
C VAL A 396 -9.13 -11.37 14.10
N ILE A 397 -7.82 -11.08 14.03
CA ILE A 397 -7.28 -10.22 12.96
C ILE A 397 -7.53 -10.85 11.58
N GLY A 398 -7.36 -12.17 11.45
CA GLY A 398 -7.64 -12.91 10.22
C GLY A 398 -9.10 -12.79 9.78
N GLU A 399 -10.05 -13.05 10.68
CA GLU A 399 -11.49 -12.89 10.42
C GLU A 399 -11.85 -11.43 10.10
N ALA A 400 -11.21 -10.48 10.76
CA ALA A 400 -11.43 -9.06 10.53
C ALA A 400 -10.85 -8.60 9.17
N ARG A 401 -9.74 -9.22 8.70
CA ARG A 401 -9.16 -8.99 7.37
C ARG A 401 -10.10 -9.42 6.24
N LEU A 402 -10.87 -10.50 6.43
CA LEU A 402 -11.84 -11.00 5.44
C LEU A 402 -12.82 -9.92 4.95
N LYS A 403 -13.10 -8.88 5.76
CA LYS A 403 -13.96 -7.76 5.37
C LYS A 403 -13.35 -6.86 4.30
N TYR A 404 -12.02 -6.79 4.24
CA TYR A 404 -11.26 -5.99 3.28
C TYR A 404 -10.73 -6.81 2.10
N ASP A 405 -10.85 -8.14 2.14
CA ASP A 405 -10.33 -9.04 1.10
C ASP A 405 -10.90 -8.71 -0.29
N SER A 406 -12.19 -8.37 -0.37
CA SER A 406 -12.81 -7.96 -1.64
C SER A 406 -12.11 -6.75 -2.28
N ILE A 407 -11.73 -5.75 -1.47
CA ILE A 407 -11.00 -4.57 -1.93
C ILE A 407 -9.57 -4.96 -2.33
N LEU A 408 -8.93 -5.80 -1.52
CA LEU A 408 -7.57 -6.26 -1.73
C LEU A 408 -7.43 -7.05 -3.04
N GLU A 409 -8.28 -8.03 -3.27
CA GLU A 409 -8.31 -8.85 -4.49
C GLU A 409 -8.54 -8.00 -5.74
N GLN A 410 -9.51 -7.09 -5.69
CA GLN A 410 -9.79 -6.20 -6.82
C GLN A 410 -8.62 -5.23 -7.08
N MET A 411 -7.96 -4.73 -6.03
CA MET A 411 -6.79 -3.88 -6.19
C MET A 411 -5.63 -4.66 -6.83
N GLN A 412 -5.38 -5.91 -6.41
CA GLN A 412 -4.35 -6.77 -7.01
C GLN A 412 -4.62 -6.99 -8.51
N LEU A 413 -5.87 -7.25 -8.88
CA LEU A 413 -6.30 -7.38 -10.29
C LEU A 413 -6.14 -6.07 -11.07
N SER A 414 -6.52 -4.94 -10.49
CA SER A 414 -6.32 -3.62 -11.11
C SER A 414 -4.85 -3.31 -11.31
N THR A 415 -3.99 -3.52 -10.29
CA THR A 415 -2.56 -3.29 -10.40
C THR A 415 -1.91 -4.21 -11.44
N SER A 416 -2.34 -5.47 -11.54
CA SER A 416 -1.92 -6.37 -12.63
C SER A 416 -2.24 -5.78 -14.02
N LYS A 417 -3.47 -5.27 -14.21
CA LYS A 417 -3.87 -4.61 -15.46
C LYS A 417 -3.05 -3.35 -15.74
N VAL A 418 -2.76 -2.54 -14.72
CA VAL A 418 -1.90 -1.35 -14.87
C VAL A 418 -0.49 -1.75 -15.29
N MET A 419 0.12 -2.74 -14.65
CA MET A 419 1.45 -3.24 -15.05
C MET A 419 1.44 -3.81 -16.48
N SER A 420 0.37 -4.54 -16.83
CA SER A 420 0.14 -5.03 -18.20
C SER A 420 0.09 -3.88 -19.22
N ASN A 421 -0.62 -2.79 -18.88
CA ASN A 421 -0.69 -1.58 -19.70
C ASN A 421 0.67 -0.89 -19.82
N CYS A 422 1.43 -0.77 -18.73
CA CYS A 422 2.79 -0.23 -18.75
C CYS A 422 3.72 -1.06 -19.67
N THR A 423 3.64 -2.40 -19.64
CA THR A 423 4.40 -3.26 -20.56
C THR A 423 4.00 -3.04 -22.01
N LYS A 424 2.71 -2.86 -22.31
CA LYS A 424 2.25 -2.55 -23.67
C LYS A 424 2.74 -1.18 -24.15
N ILE A 425 2.74 -0.18 -23.28
CA ILE A 425 3.26 1.17 -23.58
C ILE A 425 4.75 1.10 -23.87
N ALA A 426 5.52 0.39 -23.03
CA ALA A 426 6.94 0.16 -23.25
C ALA A 426 7.22 -0.54 -24.59
N GLU A 427 6.37 -1.49 -25.02
CA GLU A 427 6.54 -2.20 -26.29
C GLU A 427 6.12 -1.39 -27.53
N ARG A 428 5.06 -0.59 -27.45
CA ARG A 428 4.42 0.03 -28.63
C ARG A 428 4.73 1.52 -28.81
N VAL A 429 4.86 2.25 -27.72
CA VAL A 429 4.84 3.73 -27.73
C VAL A 429 6.23 4.29 -27.41
N VAL A 430 6.96 3.69 -26.48
CA VAL A 430 8.30 4.19 -26.11
C VAL A 430 9.27 3.92 -27.28
N PRO A 431 9.95 4.95 -27.81
CA PRO A 431 10.73 4.83 -29.05
C PRO A 431 12.00 3.99 -28.89
N GLN A 432 12.61 4.01 -27.70
CA GLN A 432 13.90 3.39 -27.41
C GLN A 432 13.87 2.52 -26.15
N ASP A 433 14.82 1.58 -26.07
CA ASP A 433 15.08 0.83 -24.84
C ASP A 433 15.58 1.81 -23.76
N PHE A 434 15.14 1.62 -22.53
CA PHE A 434 15.49 2.50 -21.41
C PHE A 434 15.95 1.71 -20.19
N HIS A 435 16.74 2.37 -19.35
CA HIS A 435 17.23 1.82 -18.10
C HIS A 435 16.19 2.00 -17.01
N MET A 436 16.10 1.00 -16.14
CA MET A 436 15.30 1.09 -14.94
C MET A 436 16.09 0.53 -13.77
N TRP A 437 16.02 1.28 -12.67
CA TRP A 437 16.57 0.88 -11.41
C TRP A 437 15.49 0.82 -10.34
N ALA A 438 15.70 -0.03 -9.34
CA ALA A 438 14.93 -0.05 -8.12
C ALA A 438 15.88 -0.30 -6.94
N LYS A 439 15.62 0.41 -5.83
CA LYS A 439 16.36 0.26 -4.58
C LYS A 439 15.40 -0.21 -3.49
N ALA A 440 14.92 -1.45 -3.60
CA ALA A 440 14.19 -2.03 -2.48
C ALA A 440 15.18 -2.28 -1.31
N PRO A 441 14.72 -2.30 -0.04
CA PRO A 441 15.58 -2.51 1.13
C PRO A 441 16.51 -3.74 1.03
N ASP A 442 16.05 -4.77 0.31
CA ASP A 442 16.75 -6.05 0.15
C ASP A 442 17.20 -6.34 -1.30
N GLU A 443 16.76 -5.54 -2.28
CA GLU A 443 17.11 -5.69 -3.70
C GLU A 443 17.47 -4.33 -4.33
N GLU A 444 18.72 -4.16 -4.74
CA GLU A 444 19.11 -3.12 -5.70
C GLU A 444 19.38 -3.81 -7.04
N PHE A 445 18.59 -3.43 -8.04
CA PHE A 445 18.83 -3.90 -9.40
C PHE A 445 18.74 -2.73 -10.37
N ASP A 446 19.67 -2.75 -11.33
CA ASP A 446 19.75 -1.88 -12.49
C ASP A 446 19.73 -2.80 -13.71
N PHE A 447 18.77 -2.57 -14.60
CA PHE A 447 18.64 -3.36 -15.80
C PHE A 447 18.06 -2.53 -16.94
N LYS A 448 18.39 -2.95 -18.16
CA LYS A 448 17.86 -2.38 -19.39
C LYS A 448 16.65 -3.19 -19.85
N ILE A 449 15.59 -2.49 -20.24
CA ILE A 449 14.40 -3.13 -20.82
C ILE A 449 14.60 -3.21 -22.32
N ASP A 450 14.76 -4.42 -22.83
CA ASP A 450 14.85 -4.65 -24.26
C ASP A 450 13.45 -4.84 -24.84
N ARG A 451 12.98 -3.86 -25.63
CA ARG A 451 11.65 -3.87 -26.23
C ARG A 451 11.40 -5.12 -27.09
N SER A 452 12.42 -5.53 -27.84
CA SER A 452 12.39 -6.71 -28.72
C SER A 452 12.17 -8.03 -27.99
N LYS A 453 12.49 -8.08 -26.68
CA LYS A 453 12.31 -9.27 -25.84
C LYS A 453 10.91 -9.33 -25.22
N ILE A 454 10.11 -8.26 -25.20
CA ILE A 454 8.78 -8.26 -24.57
C ILE A 454 7.80 -9.22 -25.28
N LYS A 455 7.80 -9.25 -26.62
CA LYS A 455 7.07 -10.22 -27.47
C LYS A 455 5.63 -10.53 -27.00
N HIS A 456 4.84 -9.49 -26.72
CA HIS A 456 3.45 -9.61 -26.25
C HIS A 456 3.26 -10.42 -24.94
N HIS A 457 4.26 -10.47 -24.07
CA HIS A 457 4.14 -11.09 -22.75
C HIS A 457 3.57 -10.12 -21.70
N TYR A 458 2.26 -9.90 -21.76
CA TYR A 458 1.57 -8.91 -20.91
C TYR A 458 0.94 -9.46 -19.63
N THR A 459 0.98 -10.77 -19.40
CA THR A 459 0.37 -11.39 -18.22
C THR A 459 1.22 -11.12 -16.98
N THR A 460 0.62 -10.52 -15.96
CA THR A 460 1.23 -10.24 -14.65
C THR A 460 0.29 -10.71 -13.56
N PHE A 461 0.81 -11.30 -12.49
CA PHE A 461 0.07 -11.49 -11.25
C PHE A 461 0.69 -10.63 -10.16
N VAL A 462 -0.16 -10.03 -9.34
CA VAL A 462 0.23 -9.13 -8.26
C VAL A 462 -0.35 -9.66 -6.98
N GLU A 463 0.47 -9.71 -5.94
CA GLU A 463 0.03 -10.06 -4.59
C GLU A 463 0.52 -8.96 -3.65
N PHE A 464 -0.41 -8.36 -2.91
CA PHE A 464 -0.06 -7.46 -1.81
C PHE A 464 0.01 -8.30 -0.54
N THR A 465 1.20 -8.37 0.04
CA THR A 465 1.42 -9.13 1.27
C THR A 465 1.66 -8.17 2.41
N PRO A 466 0.78 -8.08 3.41
CA PRO A 466 1.14 -7.45 4.68
C PRO A 466 2.18 -8.35 5.34
N VAL A 467 3.45 -7.98 5.24
CA VAL A 467 4.53 -8.81 5.77
C VAL A 467 4.61 -8.58 7.28
N SER A 468 4.04 -9.51 8.05
CA SER A 468 4.46 -9.67 9.44
C SER A 468 5.71 -10.56 9.46
N PRO A 469 6.75 -10.22 10.23
CA PRO A 469 7.97 -11.04 10.31
C PRO A 469 7.70 -12.50 10.70
N GLU A 470 6.66 -12.74 11.51
CA GLU A 470 6.25 -14.09 11.94
C GLU A 470 5.65 -14.91 10.79
N GLU A 471 4.77 -14.30 9.99
CA GLU A 471 4.13 -14.97 8.85
C GLU A 471 5.12 -15.19 7.69
N GLU A 472 6.08 -14.29 7.55
CA GLU A 472 7.22 -14.48 6.66
C GLU A 472 8.10 -15.65 7.13
N ALA A 473 8.51 -15.69 8.40
CA ALA A 473 9.29 -16.80 8.95
C ALA A 473 8.59 -18.15 8.78
N ARG A 474 7.26 -18.19 8.96
CA ARG A 474 6.47 -19.40 8.70
C ARG A 474 6.49 -19.80 7.22
N ARG A 475 6.33 -18.84 6.30
CA ARG A 475 6.43 -19.11 4.86
C ARG A 475 7.82 -19.59 4.43
N HIS A 476 8.88 -19.03 5.02
CA HIS A 476 10.26 -19.51 4.78
C HIS A 476 10.44 -20.94 5.28
N ALA A 477 9.96 -21.27 6.47
CA ALA A 477 10.00 -22.63 7.00
C ALA A 477 9.21 -23.60 6.12
N ASP A 478 8.01 -23.21 5.68
CA ASP A 478 7.19 -24.02 4.76
C ASP A 478 7.92 -24.21 3.41
N ALA A 479 8.52 -23.16 2.86
CA ALA A 479 9.29 -23.23 1.62
C ALA A 479 10.51 -24.15 1.77
N GLU A 480 11.25 -24.04 2.87
CA GLU A 480 12.40 -24.91 3.17
C GLU A 480 11.97 -26.38 3.27
N ASN A 481 10.84 -26.65 3.92
CA ASN A 481 10.27 -28.00 4.00
C ASN A 481 9.84 -28.52 2.62
N LEU A 482 9.24 -27.68 1.77
CA LEU A 482 8.85 -28.06 0.41
C LEU A 482 10.05 -28.35 -0.50
N VAL A 483 11.17 -27.65 -0.28
CA VAL A 483 12.44 -27.93 -0.98
C VAL A 483 13.06 -29.23 -0.45
N LYS A 484 13.11 -29.42 0.87
CA LYS A 484 13.64 -30.64 1.51
C LYS A 484 12.88 -31.90 1.09
N THR A 485 11.57 -31.78 0.93
CA THR A 485 10.71 -32.89 0.47
C THR A 485 10.77 -33.12 -1.03
N GLY A 486 11.47 -32.28 -1.80
CA GLY A 486 11.63 -32.42 -3.25
C GLY A 486 10.40 -32.04 -4.06
N ILE A 487 9.39 -31.42 -3.44
CA ILE A 487 8.16 -30.97 -4.12
C ILE A 487 8.44 -29.70 -4.96
N LEU A 488 9.33 -28.85 -4.48
CA LEU A 488 9.73 -27.60 -5.13
C LEU A 488 11.24 -27.55 -5.30
N SER A 489 11.70 -27.01 -6.43
CA SER A 489 13.12 -26.67 -6.61
C SER A 489 13.47 -25.47 -5.72
N SER A 490 14.74 -25.35 -5.33
CA SER A 490 15.24 -24.18 -4.59
C SER A 490 14.97 -22.87 -5.34
N PHE A 491 15.12 -22.89 -6.67
CA PHE A 491 14.86 -21.73 -7.52
C PHE A 491 13.39 -21.31 -7.49
N THR A 492 12.47 -22.26 -7.68
CA THR A 492 11.02 -21.97 -7.65
C THR A 492 10.57 -21.58 -6.24
N ALA A 493 11.13 -22.19 -5.21
CA ALA A 493 10.84 -21.83 -3.82
C ALA A 493 11.27 -20.40 -3.50
N ARG A 494 12.47 -19.97 -3.93
CA ARG A 494 12.91 -18.57 -3.81
C ARG A 494 11.97 -17.64 -4.58
N ARG A 495 11.75 -17.89 -5.87
CA ARG A 495 10.86 -17.07 -6.70
C ARG A 495 9.44 -16.93 -6.14
N ARG A 496 8.87 -18.00 -5.56
CA ARG A 496 7.47 -18.05 -5.11
C ARG A 496 7.25 -17.70 -3.66
N TYR A 497 8.19 -17.99 -2.76
CA TYR A 497 8.02 -17.76 -1.33
C TYR A 497 8.93 -16.66 -0.79
N VAL A 498 10.11 -16.46 -1.39
CA VAL A 498 11.10 -15.47 -0.95
C VAL A 498 11.17 -14.30 -1.96
N SER A 499 10.26 -13.34 -1.83
CA SER A 499 10.11 -12.26 -2.82
C SER A 499 11.17 -11.18 -2.76
N HIS A 500 11.86 -11.05 -1.62
CA HIS A 500 12.83 -9.98 -1.35
C HIS A 500 14.24 -10.34 -1.83
N ILE A 501 14.39 -11.43 -2.58
CA ILE A 501 15.67 -11.94 -3.03
C ILE A 501 15.60 -12.25 -4.52
N ASP A 502 16.58 -11.74 -5.28
CA ASP A 502 16.70 -12.06 -6.69
C ASP A 502 17.14 -13.53 -6.85
N PRO A 503 16.27 -14.42 -7.37
CA PRO A 503 16.54 -15.86 -7.35
C PRO A 503 17.79 -16.25 -8.13
N GLU A 504 18.06 -15.56 -9.25
CA GLU A 504 19.23 -15.81 -10.10
C GLU A 504 20.52 -15.35 -9.40
N ALA A 505 20.54 -14.13 -8.86
CA ALA A 505 21.71 -13.61 -8.15
C ALA A 505 22.09 -14.49 -6.95
N GLU A 506 21.10 -14.98 -6.19
CA GLU A 506 21.37 -15.91 -5.09
C GLU A 506 21.68 -17.34 -5.53
N GLU A 507 21.22 -17.77 -6.70
CA GLU A 507 21.68 -19.04 -7.26
C GLU A 507 23.17 -18.97 -7.59
N ILE A 508 23.61 -17.87 -8.23
CA ILE A 508 25.02 -17.61 -8.52
C ILE A 508 25.84 -17.51 -7.23
N ARG A 509 25.35 -16.79 -6.20
CA ARG A 509 26.04 -16.69 -4.90
C ARG A 509 26.16 -18.03 -4.20
N VAL A 510 25.10 -18.83 -4.19
CA VAL A 510 25.12 -20.17 -3.58
C VAL A 510 25.98 -21.15 -4.38
N GLU A 511 25.99 -21.07 -5.72
CA GLU A 511 26.88 -21.87 -6.54
C GLU A 511 28.34 -21.47 -6.32
N ALA A 512 28.64 -20.17 -6.23
CA ALA A 512 29.97 -19.67 -5.89
C ALA A 512 30.41 -20.13 -4.48
N GLU A 513 29.50 -20.13 -3.50
CA GLU A 513 29.77 -20.64 -2.17
C GLU A 513 30.00 -22.16 -2.17
N LYS A 514 29.19 -22.92 -2.92
CA LYS A 514 29.39 -24.37 -3.10
C LYS A 514 30.71 -24.67 -3.76
N LEU A 515 31.07 -23.98 -4.83
CA LEU A 515 32.36 -24.12 -5.50
C LEU A 515 33.53 -23.77 -4.57
N ARG A 516 33.40 -22.72 -3.75
CA ARG A 516 34.40 -22.37 -2.72
C ARG A 516 34.51 -23.43 -1.62
N ASN A 517 33.42 -24.11 -1.31
CA ASN A 517 33.36 -25.14 -0.28
C ASN A 517 33.63 -26.56 -0.79
N ASP A 518 33.66 -26.75 -2.11
CA ASP A 518 34.00 -28.02 -2.75
C ASP A 518 35.45 -28.42 -2.42
N PRO A 519 35.67 -29.61 -1.83
CA PRO A 519 37.00 -30.13 -1.54
C PRO A 519 37.94 -30.15 -2.75
N ALA A 520 37.43 -30.40 -3.96
CA ALA A 520 38.24 -30.41 -5.18
C ALA A 520 38.78 -29.02 -5.53
N THR A 521 37.92 -28.01 -5.50
CA THR A 521 38.30 -26.61 -5.73
C THR A 521 39.24 -26.09 -4.66
N ARG A 522 39.02 -26.47 -3.39
CA ARG A 522 39.94 -26.14 -2.28
C ARG A 522 41.30 -26.80 -2.44
N GLN A 523 41.38 -28.02 -2.96
CA GLN A 523 42.66 -28.66 -3.27
C GLN A 523 43.40 -27.96 -4.41
N VAL A 524 42.70 -27.53 -5.46
CA VAL A 524 43.31 -26.78 -6.57
C VAL A 524 43.77 -25.39 -6.12
N LEU A 525 42.94 -24.65 -5.38
CA LEU A 525 43.32 -23.37 -4.77
C LEU A 525 44.49 -23.55 -3.80
N ALA A 526 44.48 -24.59 -2.97
CA ALA A 526 45.60 -24.89 -2.09
C ALA A 526 46.86 -25.22 -2.89
N GLN A 527 46.76 -25.96 -4.00
CA GLN A 527 47.89 -26.25 -4.89
C GLN A 527 48.44 -24.97 -5.52
N ILE A 528 47.59 -24.08 -6.05
CA ILE A 528 47.99 -22.80 -6.64
C ILE A 528 48.66 -21.92 -5.59
N VAL A 529 48.07 -21.80 -4.40
CA VAL A 529 48.67 -21.03 -3.29
C VAL A 529 49.99 -21.66 -2.86
N THR A 530 50.12 -22.98 -2.76
CA THR A 530 51.43 -23.61 -2.48
C THR A 530 52.43 -23.43 -3.62
N GLN A 531 52.00 -23.38 -4.87
CA GLN A 531 52.88 -23.12 -6.02
C GLN A 531 53.36 -21.67 -6.03
N GLU A 532 52.48 -20.69 -5.79
CA GLU A 532 52.88 -19.29 -5.66
C GLU A 532 53.75 -19.05 -4.43
N LEU A 533 53.41 -19.65 -3.29
CA LEU A 533 54.23 -19.56 -2.08
C LEU A 533 55.58 -20.24 -2.28
N ALA A 534 55.64 -21.37 -3.00
CA ALA A 534 56.89 -22.02 -3.37
C ALA A 534 57.71 -21.19 -4.37
N MET A 535 57.07 -20.49 -5.30
CA MET A 535 57.74 -19.55 -6.21
C MET A 535 58.27 -18.33 -5.46
N GLU A 536 57.53 -17.78 -4.51
CA GLU A 536 57.97 -16.63 -3.72
C GLU A 536 59.04 -17.02 -2.69
N VAL A 537 58.97 -18.22 -2.11
CA VAL A 537 60.04 -18.79 -1.28
C VAL A 537 61.28 -19.09 -2.13
N ALA A 538 61.14 -19.56 -3.37
CA ALA A 538 62.26 -19.73 -4.30
C ALA A 538 62.86 -18.38 -4.72
N ARG A 539 62.02 -17.34 -4.87
CA ARG A 539 62.46 -15.98 -5.17
C ARG A 539 63.21 -15.36 -4.00
N LEU A 540 62.68 -15.50 -2.79
CA LEU A 540 63.34 -15.10 -1.54
C LEU A 540 64.62 -15.90 -1.28
N GLY A 541 64.64 -17.20 -1.59
CA GLY A 541 65.84 -18.06 -1.52
C GLY A 541 66.93 -17.62 -2.48
N LYS A 542 66.58 -17.25 -3.73
CA LYS A 542 67.51 -16.67 -4.70
C LYS A 542 68.03 -15.31 -4.25
N ILE A 543 67.18 -14.45 -3.69
CA ILE A 543 67.58 -13.15 -3.14
C ILE A 543 68.53 -13.33 -1.93
N LYS A 544 68.25 -14.30 -1.06
CA LYS A 544 69.10 -14.60 0.10
C LYS A 544 70.44 -15.22 -0.31
N ALA A 545 70.47 -16.05 -1.35
CA ALA A 545 71.70 -16.61 -1.93
C ALA A 545 72.54 -15.54 -2.66
N LEU A 546 71.91 -14.52 -3.25
CA LEU A 546 72.59 -13.38 -3.86
C LEU A 546 73.13 -12.37 -2.82
N GLN A 547 72.51 -12.28 -1.63
CA GLN A 547 72.94 -11.38 -0.56
C GLN A 547 73.98 -11.98 0.40
N SER A 548 74.09 -13.30 0.54
CA SER A 548 74.93 -13.91 1.58
C SER A 548 76.35 -14.31 1.18
N GLY A 549 76.79 -14.08 -0.06
CA GLY A 549 78.22 -14.11 -0.45
C GLY A 549 79.08 -15.24 0.13
N GLN A 550 78.58 -16.48 0.19
CA GLN A 550 79.34 -17.62 0.72
C GLN A 550 79.51 -18.73 -0.34
N PRO A 551 80.70 -19.38 -0.38
CA PRO A 551 81.07 -20.33 -1.43
C PRO A 551 80.35 -21.68 -1.26
N MET A 552 80.05 -22.31 -2.40
CA MET A 552 79.55 -23.67 -2.48
C MET A 552 80.52 -24.67 -1.83
N PRO A 553 80.04 -25.59 -0.97
CA PRO A 553 80.75 -26.82 -0.66
C PRO A 553 80.37 -27.94 -1.63
N THR A 554 81.41 -28.62 -2.09
CA THR A 554 81.40 -29.86 -2.88
C THR A 554 80.91 -31.08 -2.07
N GLN A 555 80.26 -32.00 -2.80
CA GLN A 555 79.83 -33.37 -2.50
C GLN A 555 80.34 -34.06 -1.22
N GLN A 556 79.42 -34.73 -0.50
CA GLN A 556 79.67 -36.12 -0.04
C GLN A 556 78.39 -36.92 0.21
N ALA A 557 78.45 -38.19 -0.16
CA ALA A 557 77.39 -39.19 -0.11
C ALA A 557 77.06 -39.68 1.31
N GLY A 558 75.79 -40.03 1.54
CA GLY A 558 75.34 -40.74 2.75
C GLY A 558 73.83 -40.95 2.82
N GLN A 559 73.35 -42.11 2.35
CA GLN A 559 72.11 -42.77 2.82
C GLN A 559 72.34 -43.34 4.25
N PRO A 560 71.34 -43.87 5.03
CA PRO A 560 69.89 -44.07 4.78
C PRO A 560 68.93 -43.78 6.00
N SER A 561 67.62 -44.00 5.73
CA SER A 561 66.54 -44.48 6.63
C SER A 561 65.77 -43.52 7.57
N PRO A 562 64.41 -43.54 7.53
CA PRO A 562 63.55 -43.09 8.61
C PRO A 562 63.12 -44.27 9.51
N ALA A 563 63.43 -44.18 10.80
CA ALA A 563 62.84 -44.99 11.86
C ALA A 563 61.96 -44.12 12.77
N ALA A 564 60.92 -44.77 13.28
CA ALA A 564 59.77 -44.25 14.01
C ALA A 564 60.06 -43.73 15.44
N ILE A 565 58.96 -43.48 16.19
CA ILE A 565 58.81 -43.28 17.66
C ILE A 565 58.64 -41.78 18.02
N SER A 566 57.43 -41.26 18.25
CA SER A 566 56.49 -41.41 19.39
C SER A 566 56.93 -40.73 20.70
N GLY A 567 56.01 -39.99 21.33
CA GLY A 567 56.11 -39.44 22.70
C GLY A 567 55.57 -38.00 22.74
N GLN A 568 54.37 -37.69 23.22
CA GLN A 568 53.77 -37.86 24.56
C GLN A 568 54.32 -36.87 25.61
N GLY A 569 53.39 -36.08 26.19
CA GLY A 569 53.56 -35.21 27.36
C GLY A 569 53.75 -33.73 27.00
N GLY A 570 53.01 -32.74 27.51
CA GLY A 570 52.12 -32.64 28.67
C GLY A 570 52.42 -31.33 29.41
N ALA A 571 51.38 -30.56 29.79
CA ALA A 571 51.29 -29.47 30.81
C ALA A 571 50.43 -28.30 30.26
N GLN A 572 49.18 -28.16 30.70
CA GLN A 572 48.72 -27.41 31.90
C GLN A 572 49.08 -25.92 31.88
N ALA A 573 48.07 -25.04 31.77
CA ALA A 573 47.73 -24.06 32.83
C ALA A 573 46.59 -23.10 32.42
N MET A 574 45.66 -22.92 33.35
CA MET A 574 44.91 -21.69 33.67
C MET A 574 43.77 -21.25 32.73
N SER A 575 42.54 -21.54 33.15
CA SER A 575 41.42 -20.59 33.07
C SER A 575 40.41 -20.90 34.17
N ALA A 576 40.51 -20.14 35.27
CA ALA A 576 39.55 -20.08 36.36
C ALA A 576 38.95 -18.67 36.39
N MET A 577 37.63 -18.58 36.24
CA MET A 577 36.69 -17.63 36.88
C MET A 577 35.33 -17.79 36.19
N THR A 578 34.37 -18.50 36.81
CA THR A 578 33.33 -17.97 37.72
C THR A 578 32.35 -17.04 36.97
N ARG A 579 31.23 -17.55 36.42
CA ARG A 579 29.93 -17.90 37.06
C ARG A 579 29.06 -16.68 37.36
N GLN A 580 28.02 -16.46 36.54
CA GLN A 580 26.72 -16.00 37.01
C GLN A 580 25.57 -16.57 36.13
N GLN A 581 24.89 -17.54 36.73
CA GLN A 581 23.51 -18.02 36.55
C GLN A 581 22.49 -16.87 36.78
N MET A 582 21.20 -16.84 36.45
CA MET A 582 20.11 -17.73 35.98
C MET A 582 18.99 -16.76 35.46
N GLY A 583 17.96 -17.14 34.69
CA GLY A 583 17.45 -18.48 34.39
C GLY A 583 16.39 -18.47 33.28
N ALA A 584 16.12 -19.66 32.76
CA ALA A 584 15.09 -19.93 31.77
C ALA A 584 13.99 -20.77 32.43
N TYR A 585 12.75 -20.31 32.28
CA TYR A 585 11.54 -21.08 32.57
C TYR A 585 11.38 -22.18 31.52
N GLN A 586 11.39 -23.45 31.94
CA GLN A 586 10.86 -24.57 31.16
C GLN A 586 9.44 -24.90 31.66
N PRO A 587 8.44 -25.05 30.78
CA PRO A 587 7.16 -25.63 31.16
C PRO A 587 7.30 -27.15 31.32
N ASN A 588 6.85 -27.64 32.48
CA ASN A 588 6.72 -29.06 32.82
C ASN A 588 5.66 -29.71 31.92
N MET A 589 6.00 -30.77 31.18
CA MET A 589 5.00 -31.68 30.59
C MET A 589 4.68 -32.81 31.58
N PRO A 590 3.40 -33.16 31.80
CA PRO A 590 3.03 -34.29 32.64
C PRO A 590 3.35 -35.61 31.93
N GLY A 591 4.26 -36.37 32.53
CA GLY A 591 4.68 -37.68 32.05
C GLY A 591 4.19 -38.78 32.99
N SER A 592 2.93 -39.19 32.83
CA SER A 592 2.50 -40.54 33.23
C SER A 592 1.27 -41.00 32.42
N PRO A 593 1.24 -42.25 31.94
CA PRO A 593 0.07 -42.81 31.26
C PRO A 593 -1.20 -42.84 32.11
N GLU A 594 -1.07 -42.85 33.44
CA GLU A 594 -2.21 -42.85 34.38
C GLU A 594 -2.95 -41.51 34.43
N GLU A 595 -2.25 -40.38 34.26
CA GLU A 595 -2.88 -39.05 34.21
C GLU A 595 -3.69 -38.83 32.91
N LEU A 596 -3.25 -39.42 31.80
CA LEU A 596 -3.99 -39.43 30.52
C LEU A 596 -5.28 -40.26 30.62
N GLN A 597 -5.26 -41.35 31.39
CA GLN A 597 -6.41 -42.22 31.59
C GLN A 597 -7.45 -41.62 32.56
N ALA A 598 -6.99 -40.85 33.56
CA ALA A 598 -7.86 -40.07 34.43
C ALA A 598 -8.56 -38.91 33.67
N MET A 599 -7.87 -38.27 32.73
CA MET A 599 -8.44 -37.18 31.91
C MET A 599 -9.51 -37.68 30.93
N MET A 600 -9.32 -38.86 30.32
CA MET A 600 -10.34 -39.47 29.45
C MET A 600 -11.58 -39.94 30.23
N ALA A 601 -11.40 -40.43 31.46
CA ALA A 601 -12.53 -40.82 32.33
C ALA A 601 -13.37 -39.61 32.78
N GLN A 602 -12.77 -38.40 32.81
CA GLN A 602 -13.46 -37.16 33.18
C GLN A 602 -14.23 -36.54 31.99
N MET A 603 -13.76 -36.72 30.75
CA MET A 603 -14.50 -36.31 29.54
C MET A 603 -15.71 -37.21 29.21
N GLY A 604 -15.72 -38.47 29.65
CA GLY A 604 -16.83 -39.40 29.41
C GLY A 604 -18.10 -39.15 30.23
N LYS A 605 -18.09 -38.24 31.22
CA LYS A 605 -19.23 -37.98 32.13
C LYS A 605 -20.04 -36.71 31.83
N LEU A 606 -19.75 -35.99 30.75
CA LEU A 606 -20.43 -34.73 30.38
C LEU A 606 -21.50 -34.86 29.28
N GLY A 607 -21.82 -36.08 28.83
CA GLY A 607 -22.82 -36.32 27.78
C GLY A 607 -24.00 -37.16 28.26
N THR A 608 -24.88 -36.62 29.11
CA THR A 608 -26.27 -37.13 29.28
C THR A 608 -27.10 -36.21 30.18
N GLY A 609 -28.10 -35.53 29.61
CA GLY A 609 -29.16 -34.79 30.32
C GLY A 609 -29.34 -33.37 29.77
N GLY A 610 -30.51 -32.90 29.34
CA GLY A 610 -31.84 -33.46 29.33
C GLY A 610 -32.74 -32.63 28.40
N ARG A 611 -33.82 -33.26 27.91
CA ARG A 611 -34.89 -32.65 27.12
C ARG A 611 -35.64 -31.61 27.96
N THR A 612 -35.64 -30.35 27.54
CA THR A 612 -36.63 -29.34 27.94
C THR A 612 -37.58 -29.04 26.78
N LYS A 613 -38.88 -29.22 27.06
CA LYS A 613 -40.01 -28.91 26.16
C LYS A 613 -40.12 -27.39 25.97
N VAL A 614 -40.26 -26.94 24.73
CA VAL A 614 -40.64 -25.56 24.39
C VAL A 614 -42.18 -25.47 24.31
N PRO A 615 -42.84 -24.48 24.95
CA PRO A 615 -44.28 -24.25 24.83
C PRO A 615 -44.63 -23.53 23.53
N GLY A 616 -45.87 -23.77 23.06
CA GLY A 616 -46.30 -23.55 21.69
C GLY A 616 -46.55 -22.10 21.26
N VAL A 617 -46.46 -21.91 19.94
CA VAL A 617 -46.86 -20.72 19.20
C VAL A 617 -48.31 -20.92 18.73
N PRO A 618 -49.26 -20.01 19.02
CA PRO A 618 -50.60 -20.05 18.44
C PRO A 618 -50.58 -19.58 16.99
N GLY A 619 -51.22 -20.35 16.12
CA GLY A 619 -51.30 -20.10 14.68
C GLY A 619 -52.17 -18.91 14.29
N ALA A 620 -51.80 -18.28 13.17
CA ALA A 620 -52.64 -17.36 12.41
C ALA A 620 -53.16 -18.07 11.14
N PRO A 621 -54.45 -17.91 10.78
CA PRO A 621 -55.07 -18.65 9.69
C PRO A 621 -54.78 -18.04 8.31
N TYR A 622 -54.52 -18.92 7.34
CA TYR A 622 -54.48 -18.63 5.90
C TYR A 622 -55.88 -18.28 5.39
N GLY A 623 -56.03 -17.07 4.84
CA GLY A 623 -57.18 -16.67 4.03
C GLY A 623 -56.94 -17.01 2.56
N ASN A 624 -57.77 -17.91 2.03
CA ASN A 624 -58.02 -18.09 0.61
C ASN A 624 -58.76 -16.87 0.06
N VAL A 625 -58.29 -16.26 -1.04
CA VAL A 625 -59.17 -15.63 -2.02
C VAL A 625 -58.59 -15.86 -3.41
N ALA A 626 -59.32 -16.62 -4.21
CA ALA A 626 -59.29 -16.57 -5.66
C ALA A 626 -60.61 -15.95 -6.11
N GLN A 627 -60.53 -14.79 -6.76
CA GLN A 627 -61.37 -14.32 -7.87
C GLN A 627 -60.76 -13.05 -8.44
#